data_AF-A0A7X3C1D0-F1
#
_entry.id   AF-A0A7X3C1D0-F1
#
_cell.length_a   1.000
_cell.length_b   1.000
_cell.length_c   1.000
_cell.angle_alpha   90.00
_cell.angle_beta   90.00
_cell.angle_gamma   90.00
#
_symmetry.space_group_name_H-M   'P 1'
#
loop_
_entity.id
_entity.type
_entity.pdbx_description
1 polymer ?
#
loop_
_entity_poly.entity_id
_entity_poly.type
_entity_poly.pdbx_seq_one_letter_code
_entity_poly.pdbx_strand_id
1 'polypeptide(L)'
;MAKTFKTLDDFLGTHFIYTYDNGWEYEWYAKNDHTVDYRIHGGMVAGRWVTGQEANIVMLTDGIYKVDWTEPTGTDVALVFLPNEGKMHGTIFFPKWVQDHPEITVTYQNDHIDLMEESREKYDTYPKMVVPEFAKITYVGDAGQNNEDVISEAPYDGIVDDIREGRYFDANYKRVKK
;
A
#
# COMPACT_ATOMS: atom_id res chain seq x y z
N MET A 1 16.66 16.48 -10.29
CA MET A 1 16.43 16.69 -8.84
C MET A 1 15.09 16.06 -8.50
N ALA A 2 14.96 15.39 -7.36
CA ALA A 2 13.68 14.83 -6.95
C ALA A 2 12.65 15.97 -6.74
N LYS A 3 11.38 15.72 -7.08
CA LYS A 3 10.24 16.61 -6.80
C LYS A 3 10.23 16.94 -5.31
N THR A 4 9.99 18.21 -4.97
CA THR A 4 9.73 18.60 -3.57
C THR A 4 8.22 18.58 -3.35
N PHE A 5 7.78 17.81 -2.37
CA PHE A 5 6.38 17.69 -1.97
C PHE A 5 6.00 18.84 -1.05
N LYS A 6 4.97 19.63 -1.41
CA LYS A 6 4.51 20.76 -0.59
C LYS A 6 3.01 20.85 -0.43
N THR A 7 2.26 20.37 -1.42
CA THR A 7 0.80 20.43 -1.48
C THR A 7 0.20 19.02 -1.48
N LEU A 8 -1.11 18.90 -1.26
CA LEU A 8 -1.79 17.61 -1.40
C LEU A 8 -1.73 17.09 -2.84
N ASP A 9 -1.89 17.97 -3.83
CA ASP A 9 -1.78 17.61 -5.26
C ASP A 9 -0.39 17.07 -5.63
N ASP A 10 0.67 17.48 -4.92
CA ASP A 10 1.99 16.90 -5.13
C ASP A 10 2.06 15.42 -4.74
N PHE A 11 1.23 14.99 -3.78
CA PHE A 11 1.18 13.63 -3.26
C PHE A 11 0.19 12.75 -4.01
N LEU A 12 -0.99 13.26 -4.35
CA LEU A 12 -1.98 12.51 -5.12
C LEU A 12 -1.44 12.12 -6.50
N GLY A 13 -1.67 10.88 -6.89
CA GLY A 13 -1.11 10.27 -8.10
C GLY A 13 0.31 9.72 -7.94
N THR A 14 0.90 9.79 -6.73
CA THR A 14 2.24 9.26 -6.49
C THR A 14 2.19 7.76 -6.17
N HIS A 15 3.09 7.02 -6.81
CA HIS A 15 3.31 5.60 -6.61
C HIS A 15 4.60 5.37 -5.81
N PHE A 16 4.52 4.63 -4.71
CA PHE A 16 5.62 4.39 -3.78
C PHE A 16 5.95 2.90 -3.66
N ILE A 17 7.24 2.61 -3.49
CA ILE A 17 7.70 1.33 -2.91
C ILE A 17 8.56 1.65 -1.70
N TYR A 18 8.33 0.96 -0.59
CA TYR A 18 9.05 1.17 0.66
C TYR A 18 9.28 -0.14 1.41
N THR A 19 10.36 -0.16 2.18
CA THR A 19 10.74 -1.31 3.00
C THR A 19 10.73 -0.88 4.46
N TYR A 20 9.86 -1.50 5.26
CA TYR A 20 9.81 -1.32 6.71
C TYR A 20 11.11 -1.79 7.38
N ASP A 21 11.42 -1.25 8.55
CA ASP A 21 12.61 -1.61 9.33
C ASP A 21 12.62 -3.10 9.74
N ASN A 22 11.44 -3.72 9.83
CA ASN A 22 11.26 -5.16 10.04
C ASN A 22 11.43 -6.01 8.75
N GLY A 23 11.80 -5.38 7.63
CA GLY A 23 12.09 -6.03 6.35
C GLY A 23 10.88 -6.24 5.44
N TRP A 24 9.67 -5.84 5.83
CA TRP A 24 8.49 -5.99 4.99
C TRP A 24 8.50 -4.96 3.85
N GLU A 25 8.33 -5.43 2.61
CA GLU A 25 8.34 -4.58 1.42
C GLU A 25 6.93 -4.43 0.85
N TYR A 26 6.51 -3.18 0.69
CA TYR A 26 5.16 -2.79 0.29
C TYR A 26 5.24 -1.80 -0.86
N GLU A 27 4.22 -1.84 -1.70
CA GLU A 27 3.98 -0.94 -2.81
C GLU A 27 2.59 -0.32 -2.63
N TRP A 28 2.49 0.99 -2.83
CA TRP A 28 1.27 1.74 -2.52
C TRP A 28 1.10 2.92 -3.48
N TYR A 29 -0.13 3.19 -3.89
CA TYR A 29 -0.47 4.22 -4.86
C TYR A 29 -1.60 5.11 -4.32
N ALA A 30 -1.32 6.43 -4.26
CA ALA A 30 -2.33 7.47 -3.98
C ALA A 30 -3.21 7.68 -5.22
N LYS A 31 -4.15 6.78 -5.49
CA LYS A 31 -4.92 6.79 -6.75
C LYS A 31 -5.65 8.10 -6.99
N ASN A 32 -6.33 8.59 -5.98
CA ASN A 32 -6.98 9.90 -5.96
C ASN A 32 -7.13 10.36 -4.50
N ASP A 33 -7.92 11.40 -4.23
CA ASP A 33 -8.07 12.03 -2.92
C ASP A 33 -8.78 11.17 -1.85
N HIS A 34 -9.38 10.05 -2.23
CA HIS A 34 -10.13 9.17 -1.31
C HIS A 34 -9.93 7.67 -1.58
N THR A 35 -9.00 7.30 -2.47
CA THR A 35 -8.81 5.92 -2.91
C THR A 35 -7.33 5.56 -2.98
N VAL A 36 -7.00 4.36 -2.54
CA VAL A 36 -5.65 3.81 -2.55
C VAL A 36 -5.64 2.41 -3.17
N ASP A 37 -4.58 2.11 -3.89
CA ASP A 37 -4.28 0.75 -4.36
C ASP A 37 -2.95 0.32 -3.77
N TYR A 38 -2.79 -0.95 -3.39
CA TYR A 38 -1.55 -1.43 -2.79
C TYR A 38 -1.26 -2.90 -3.10
N ARG A 39 0.02 -3.26 -2.99
CA ARG A 39 0.54 -4.60 -3.26
C ARG A 39 1.67 -4.93 -2.29
N ILE A 40 1.66 -6.16 -1.76
CA ILE A 40 2.56 -6.57 -0.68
C ILE A 40 3.57 -7.59 -1.23
N HIS A 41 4.85 -7.24 -1.15
CA HIS A 41 5.97 -8.03 -1.72
C HIS A 41 6.69 -8.87 -0.67
N GLY A 42 6.69 -8.45 0.60
CA GLY A 42 7.36 -9.15 1.68
C GLY A 42 6.62 -9.07 3.01
N GLY A 43 6.94 -10.00 3.90
CA GLY A 43 6.36 -10.08 5.25
C GLY A 43 5.21 -11.08 5.39
N MET A 44 4.45 -10.93 6.48
CA MET A 44 3.43 -11.91 6.91
C MET A 44 2.37 -12.20 5.85
N VAL A 45 2.02 -11.21 5.03
CA VAL A 45 0.95 -11.27 4.02
C VAL A 45 1.47 -10.99 2.61
N ALA A 46 2.73 -11.34 2.33
CA ALA A 46 3.33 -11.23 0.99
C ALA A 46 2.48 -11.99 -0.06
N GLY A 47 2.21 -11.36 -1.20
CA GLY A 47 1.31 -11.86 -2.23
C GLY A 47 -0.07 -11.21 -2.25
N ARG A 48 -0.50 -10.61 -1.12
CA ARG A 48 -1.76 -9.87 -1.02
C ARG A 48 -1.69 -8.56 -1.83
N TRP A 49 -2.78 -8.23 -2.50
CA TRP A 49 -2.93 -6.95 -3.20
C TRP A 49 -4.39 -6.52 -3.27
N VAL A 50 -4.60 -5.21 -3.36
CA VAL A 50 -5.90 -4.56 -3.23
C VAL A 50 -5.97 -3.35 -4.14
N THR A 51 -7.12 -3.15 -4.76
CA THR A 51 -7.44 -1.92 -5.50
C THR A 51 -8.74 -1.31 -4.98
N GLY A 52 -8.96 -0.02 -5.19
CA GLY A 52 -10.21 0.64 -4.86
C GLY A 52 -10.50 0.72 -3.36
N GLN A 53 -9.47 0.67 -2.50
CA GLN A 53 -9.66 0.81 -1.05
C GLN A 53 -9.95 2.28 -0.75
N GLU A 54 -11.12 2.57 -0.17
CA GLU A 54 -11.43 3.91 0.33
C GLU A 54 -10.52 4.27 1.50
N ALA A 55 -10.02 5.50 1.52
CA ALA A 55 -9.14 6.01 2.56
C ALA A 55 -9.37 7.50 2.83
N ASN A 56 -9.07 7.93 4.05
CA ASN A 56 -8.95 9.33 4.37
C ASN A 56 -7.52 9.79 4.07
N ILE A 57 -7.35 10.78 3.20
CA ILE A 57 -6.04 11.32 2.81
C ILE A 57 -5.98 12.79 3.16
N VAL A 58 -5.01 13.19 3.98
CA VAL A 58 -4.81 14.59 4.37
C VAL A 58 -3.34 14.97 4.35
N MET A 59 -3.07 16.26 4.15
CA MET A 59 -1.76 16.84 4.41
C MET A 59 -1.74 17.40 5.83
N LEU A 60 -0.86 16.87 6.69
CA LEU A 60 -0.74 17.32 8.09
C LEU A 60 -0.06 18.70 8.18
N THR A 61 0.99 18.85 7.37
CA THR A 61 1.76 20.08 7.16
C THR A 61 2.49 19.91 5.83
N ASP A 62 3.07 20.98 5.29
CA ASP A 62 3.81 20.98 4.02
C ASP A 62 4.71 19.74 3.86
N GLY A 63 4.40 18.92 2.85
CA GLY A 63 5.21 17.74 2.49
C GLY A 63 5.06 16.53 3.41
N ILE A 64 4.15 16.55 4.39
CA ILE A 64 3.85 15.42 5.29
C ILE A 64 2.38 15.04 5.16
N TYR A 65 2.13 13.79 4.81
CA TYR A 65 0.79 13.30 4.45
C TYR A 65 0.38 12.17 5.37
N LYS A 66 -0.89 12.16 5.80
CA LYS A 66 -1.47 11.06 6.57
C LYS A 66 -2.55 10.37 5.75
N VAL A 67 -2.54 9.04 5.80
CA VAL A 67 -3.54 8.20 5.17
C VAL A 67 -4.08 7.20 6.19
N ASP A 68 -5.39 7.19 6.39
CA ASP A 68 -6.06 6.29 7.32
C ASP A 68 -7.15 5.48 6.61
N TRP A 69 -7.22 4.17 6.86
CA TRP A 69 -8.34 3.35 6.40
C TRP A 69 -8.60 2.15 7.32
N THR A 70 -9.74 1.51 7.11
CA THR A 70 -10.07 0.20 7.68
C THR A 70 -10.43 -0.76 6.54
N GLU A 71 -10.14 -2.04 6.72
CA GLU A 71 -10.24 -3.05 5.67
C GLU A 71 -11.43 -4.00 5.88
N PRO A 72 -11.88 -4.70 4.82
CA PRO A 72 -12.83 -5.81 4.93
C PRO A 72 -12.42 -6.85 5.98
N THR A 73 -11.10 -7.04 6.18
CA THR A 73 -10.54 -7.97 7.18
C THR A 73 -10.75 -7.51 8.64
N GLY A 74 -11.10 -6.25 8.88
CA GLY A 74 -11.08 -5.61 10.20
C GLY A 74 -9.70 -5.10 10.63
N THR A 75 -8.73 -5.10 9.70
CA THR A 75 -7.44 -4.43 9.88
C THR A 75 -7.61 -2.93 9.75
N ASP A 76 -7.05 -2.19 10.71
CA ASP A 76 -6.97 -0.72 10.64
C ASP A 76 -5.56 -0.31 10.27
N VAL A 77 -5.42 0.75 9.48
CA VAL A 77 -4.13 1.25 9.01
C VAL A 77 -4.06 2.76 9.14
N ALA A 78 -2.93 3.24 9.65
CA ALA A 78 -2.56 4.65 9.68
C ALA A 78 -1.14 4.82 9.14
N LEU A 79 -1.00 5.47 7.99
CA LEU A 79 0.29 5.76 7.35
C LEU A 79 0.61 7.25 7.42
N VAL A 80 1.87 7.57 7.61
CA VAL A 80 2.43 8.92 7.49
C VAL A 80 3.56 8.91 6.49
N PHE A 81 3.41 9.63 5.39
CA PHE A 81 4.43 9.75 4.35
C PHE A 81 5.24 11.04 4.54
N LEU A 82 6.56 10.89 4.50
CA LEU A 82 7.59 11.92 4.60
C LEU A 82 8.49 11.86 3.35
N PRO A 83 7.93 12.07 2.14
CA PRO A 83 8.62 11.78 0.88
C PRO A 83 9.86 12.64 0.66
N ASN A 84 9.87 13.89 1.16
CA ASN A 84 11.05 14.75 1.10
C ASN A 84 12.23 14.21 1.93
N GLU A 85 11.95 13.42 2.97
CA GLU A 85 12.94 12.75 3.81
C GLU A 85 13.22 11.30 3.36
N GLY A 86 12.55 10.80 2.31
CA GLY A 86 12.66 9.42 1.85
C GLY A 86 12.18 8.40 2.89
N LYS A 87 11.20 8.78 3.72
CA LYS A 87 10.70 7.98 4.84
C LYS A 87 9.18 7.90 4.84
N MET A 88 8.66 6.90 5.54
CA MET A 88 7.28 6.85 5.99
C MET A 88 7.21 6.11 7.33
N HIS A 89 6.14 6.32 8.08
CA HIS A 89 5.83 5.55 9.29
C HIS A 89 4.43 4.96 9.17
N GLY A 90 4.29 3.66 9.41
CA GLY A 90 3.03 2.95 9.29
C GLY A 90 2.66 2.30 10.61
N THR A 91 1.38 2.31 10.94
CA THR A 91 0.85 1.48 12.01
C THR A 91 -0.29 0.65 11.49
N ILE A 92 -0.13 -0.66 11.58
CA ILE A 92 -1.15 -1.64 11.17
C ILE A 92 -1.67 -2.35 12.42
N PHE A 93 -2.99 -2.41 12.55
CA PHE A 93 -3.68 -3.01 13.69
C PHE A 93 -4.40 -4.28 13.24
N PHE A 94 -3.65 -5.36 13.09
CA PHE A 94 -4.19 -6.64 12.64
C PHE A 94 -5.11 -7.26 13.71
N PRO A 95 -6.32 -7.70 13.34
CA PRO A 95 -7.09 -8.67 14.11
C PRO A 95 -6.25 -9.90 14.42
N LYS A 96 -6.51 -10.54 15.57
CA LYS A 96 -5.81 -11.77 15.97
C LYS A 96 -5.86 -12.84 14.88
N TRP A 97 -6.99 -12.98 14.20
CA TRP A 97 -7.16 -13.95 13.14
C TRP A 97 -6.25 -13.75 11.93
N VAL A 98 -5.89 -12.50 11.59
CA VAL A 98 -4.98 -12.24 10.46
C VAL A 98 -3.55 -12.66 10.84
N GLN A 99 -3.19 -12.57 12.11
CA GLN A 99 -1.91 -13.10 12.60
C GLN A 99 -1.88 -14.63 12.59
N ASP A 100 -2.98 -15.29 12.94
CA ASP A 100 -3.05 -16.75 13.02
C ASP A 100 -3.29 -17.43 11.66
N HIS A 101 -3.99 -16.74 10.76
CA HIS A 101 -4.41 -17.22 9.45
C HIS A 101 -4.10 -16.20 8.34
N PRO A 102 -2.85 -15.72 8.22
CA PRO A 102 -2.51 -14.70 7.24
C PRO A 102 -2.80 -15.15 5.80
N GLU A 103 -2.70 -16.44 5.51
CA GLU A 103 -2.92 -17.06 4.21
C GLU A 103 -4.31 -16.79 3.62
N ILE A 104 -5.33 -16.60 4.47
CA ILE A 104 -6.69 -16.25 4.03
C ILE A 104 -6.69 -14.89 3.31
N THR A 105 -5.84 -13.96 3.76
CA THR A 105 -5.77 -12.60 3.23
C THR A 105 -4.85 -12.47 2.01
N VAL A 106 -4.02 -13.49 1.73
CA VAL A 106 -3.05 -13.53 0.64
C VAL A 106 -3.74 -13.91 -0.67
N THR A 107 -4.44 -12.93 -1.25
CA THR A 107 -5.14 -13.04 -2.52
C THR A 107 -5.32 -11.65 -3.13
N TYR A 108 -5.99 -11.57 -4.29
CA TYR A 108 -6.61 -10.32 -4.72
C TYR A 108 -7.86 -10.08 -3.88
N GLN A 109 -7.80 -9.16 -2.91
CA GLN A 109 -8.90 -9.00 -1.93
C GLN A 109 -10.26 -8.74 -2.59
N ASN A 110 -10.27 -7.96 -3.68
CA ASN A 110 -11.48 -7.51 -4.34
C ASN A 110 -12.36 -8.67 -4.84
N ASP A 111 -11.77 -9.80 -5.21
CA ASP A 111 -12.50 -10.99 -5.66
C ASP A 111 -13.05 -11.84 -4.49
N HIS A 112 -12.70 -11.51 -3.25
CA HIS A 112 -12.94 -12.33 -2.06
C HIS A 112 -13.41 -11.53 -0.84
N ILE A 113 -14.14 -10.42 -1.05
CA ILE A 113 -14.65 -9.57 0.05
C ILE A 113 -15.49 -10.39 1.05
N ASP A 114 -16.45 -11.18 0.57
CA ASP A 114 -17.31 -12.01 1.43
C ASP A 114 -16.49 -12.94 2.34
N LEU A 115 -15.42 -13.55 1.81
CA LEU A 115 -14.52 -14.39 2.60
C LEU A 115 -13.79 -13.61 3.71
N MET A 116 -13.39 -12.36 3.43
CA MET A 116 -12.75 -11.51 4.45
C MET A 116 -13.74 -11.19 5.58
N GLU A 117 -14.99 -10.89 5.23
CA GLU A 117 -16.05 -10.55 6.18
C GLU A 117 -16.47 -11.76 7.02
N GLU A 118 -16.71 -12.91 6.40
CA GLU A 118 -17.00 -14.16 7.11
C GLU A 118 -15.85 -14.54 8.06
N SER A 119 -14.60 -14.37 7.62
CA SER A 119 -13.43 -14.71 8.44
C SER A 119 -13.27 -13.81 9.66
N ARG A 120 -13.51 -12.49 9.53
CA ARG A 120 -13.42 -11.56 10.67
C ARG A 120 -14.50 -11.79 11.73
N GLU A 121 -15.64 -12.36 11.34
CA GLU A 121 -16.71 -12.73 12.28
C GLU A 121 -16.48 -14.10 12.92
N LYS A 122 -15.90 -15.02 12.16
CA LYS A 122 -15.66 -16.41 12.59
C LYS A 122 -14.52 -16.55 13.59
N TYR A 123 -13.42 -15.84 13.38
CA TYR A 123 -12.18 -16.02 14.14
C TYR A 123 -11.96 -14.87 15.14
N ASP A 124 -11.01 -15.07 16.06
CA ASP A 124 -10.76 -14.10 17.13
C ASP A 124 -10.28 -12.74 16.59
N THR A 125 -10.85 -11.66 17.14
CA THR A 125 -10.38 -10.29 16.84
C THR A 125 -9.24 -9.85 17.77
N TYR A 126 -9.22 -10.34 19.00
CA TYR A 126 -8.30 -9.88 20.06
C TYR A 126 -7.43 -11.01 20.62
N PRO A 127 -6.22 -10.71 21.15
CA PRO A 127 -5.56 -9.40 21.12
C PRO A 127 -5.12 -8.99 19.71
N LYS A 128 -5.17 -7.68 19.41
CA LYS A 128 -4.67 -7.14 18.15
C LYS A 128 -3.14 -7.31 18.08
N MET A 129 -2.62 -7.65 16.90
CA MET A 129 -1.19 -7.50 16.60
C MET A 129 -0.97 -6.09 16.04
N VAL A 130 -0.31 -5.25 16.83
CA VAL A 130 0.00 -3.87 16.45
C VAL A 130 1.43 -3.81 15.89
N VAL A 131 1.58 -3.27 14.68
CA VAL A 131 2.87 -3.16 13.97
C VAL A 131 3.15 -1.69 13.65
N PRO A 132 3.78 -0.93 14.56
CA PRO A 132 4.19 0.45 14.34
C PRO A 132 5.65 0.50 13.87
N GLU A 133 5.87 0.72 12.59
CA GLU A 133 7.19 0.63 11.98
C GLU A 133 7.51 1.83 11.09
N PHE A 134 8.75 2.31 11.15
CA PHE A 134 9.29 3.16 10.10
C PHE A 134 9.61 2.33 8.86
N ALA A 135 9.57 2.97 7.70
CA ALA A 135 10.06 2.42 6.45
C ALA A 135 10.88 3.42 5.67
N LYS A 136 11.85 2.90 4.92
CA LYS A 136 12.61 3.64 3.92
C LYS A 136 11.86 3.60 2.60
N ILE A 137 11.59 4.76 2.01
CA ILE A 137 11.08 4.85 0.65
C ILE A 137 12.24 4.55 -0.32
N THR A 138 12.00 3.58 -1.20
CA THR A 138 12.99 3.06 -2.16
C THR A 138 12.65 3.40 -3.61
N TYR A 139 11.39 3.76 -3.87
CA TYR A 139 10.91 4.21 -5.17
C TYR A 139 9.83 5.27 -5.00
N VAL A 140 9.83 6.26 -5.88
CA VAL A 140 8.79 7.28 -6.03
C VAL A 140 8.55 7.49 -7.52
N GLY A 141 7.33 7.23 -7.99
CA GLY A 141 6.90 7.44 -9.35
C GLY A 141 5.71 8.40 -9.43
N ASP A 142 5.66 9.22 -10.48
CA ASP A 142 4.52 10.09 -10.78
C ASP A 142 3.62 9.36 -11.79
N ALA A 143 2.58 8.70 -11.28
CA ALA A 143 1.69 7.87 -12.08
C ALA A 143 0.47 8.63 -12.62
N GLY A 144 0.28 9.89 -12.18
CA GLY A 144 -0.98 10.61 -12.29
C GLY A 144 -2.09 10.01 -11.43
N GLN A 145 -3.22 10.70 -11.31
CA GLN A 145 -4.39 10.18 -10.60
C GLN A 145 -5.23 9.26 -11.50
N ASN A 146 -5.94 8.30 -10.87
CA ASN A 146 -6.86 7.37 -11.52
C ASN A 146 -6.22 6.51 -12.63
N ASN A 147 -4.96 6.13 -12.44
CA ASN A 147 -4.26 5.24 -13.36
C ASN A 147 -4.44 3.78 -12.93
N GLU A 148 -5.36 3.08 -13.61
CA GLU A 148 -5.69 1.68 -13.34
C GLU A 148 -4.56 0.69 -13.66
N ASP A 149 -3.48 1.12 -14.31
CA ASP A 149 -2.37 0.22 -14.69
C ASP A 149 -1.37 0.00 -13.54
N VAL A 150 -1.33 0.91 -12.55
CA VAL A 150 -0.26 0.95 -11.52
C VAL A 150 -0.25 -0.34 -10.70
N ILE A 151 -1.39 -0.68 -10.09
CA ILE A 151 -1.60 -1.91 -9.33
C ILE A 151 -2.70 -2.71 -10.03
N SER A 152 -2.29 -3.51 -11.02
CA SER A 152 -3.21 -4.18 -11.95
C SER A 152 -2.98 -5.70 -12.10
N GLU A 153 -2.10 -6.26 -11.28
CA GLU A 153 -1.83 -7.70 -11.21
C GLU A 153 -1.17 -8.08 -9.88
N ALA A 154 -1.21 -9.38 -9.56
CA ALA A 154 -0.52 -9.94 -8.39
C ALA A 154 1.00 -9.68 -8.46
N PRO A 155 1.68 -9.57 -7.30
CA PRO A 155 3.14 -9.46 -7.29
C PRO A 155 3.78 -10.75 -7.82
N TYR A 156 4.94 -10.60 -8.44
CA TYR A 156 5.79 -11.71 -8.89
C TYR A 156 7.25 -11.45 -8.52
N ASP A 157 8.05 -12.50 -8.43
CA ASP A 157 9.48 -12.37 -8.12
C ASP A 157 10.19 -11.45 -9.11
N GLY A 158 10.75 -10.35 -8.61
CA GLY A 158 11.44 -9.34 -9.41
C GLY A 158 10.56 -8.20 -9.95
N ILE A 159 9.26 -8.15 -9.64
CA ILE A 159 8.38 -7.02 -10.05
C ILE A 159 8.89 -5.67 -9.54
N VAL A 160 9.39 -5.64 -8.31
CA VAL A 160 9.92 -4.42 -7.69
C VAL A 160 11.17 -3.93 -8.43
N ASP A 161 12.04 -4.84 -8.86
CA ASP A 161 13.23 -4.50 -9.66
C ASP A 161 12.81 -4.05 -11.06
N ASP A 162 11.83 -4.71 -11.68
CA ASP A 162 11.26 -4.29 -12.97
C ASP A 162 10.68 -2.85 -12.90
N ILE A 163 10.04 -2.47 -11.79
CA ILE A 163 9.52 -1.11 -11.58
C ILE A 163 10.67 -0.11 -11.38
N ARG A 164 11.59 -0.40 -10.47
CA ARG A 164 12.73 0.49 -10.13
C ARG A 164 13.65 0.73 -11.32
N GLU A 165 13.84 -0.29 -12.16
CA GLU A 165 14.73 -0.26 -13.31
C GLU A 165 14.02 0.18 -14.61
N GLY A 166 12.74 0.60 -14.53
CA GLY A 166 12.00 1.19 -15.65
C GLY A 166 11.60 0.18 -16.73
N ARG A 167 11.44 -1.10 -16.37
CA ARG A 167 10.99 -2.17 -17.27
C ARG A 167 9.50 -2.48 -17.19
N TYR A 168 8.82 -2.03 -16.13
CA TYR A 168 7.41 -2.36 -15.89
C TYR A 168 6.44 -1.37 -16.56
N PHE A 169 6.75 -0.08 -16.55
CA PHE A 169 5.90 0.98 -17.11
C PHE A 169 6.54 1.65 -18.34
N ASP A 170 5.71 2.07 -19.29
CA ASP A 170 6.12 2.89 -20.43
C ASP A 170 6.25 4.38 -20.05
N ALA A 171 6.53 5.23 -21.04
CA ALA A 171 6.69 6.67 -20.84
C ALA A 171 5.41 7.39 -20.35
N ASN A 172 4.23 6.79 -20.47
CA ASN A 172 2.95 7.31 -20.02
C ASN A 172 2.48 6.63 -18.72
N TYR A 173 3.37 5.91 -18.03
CA TYR A 173 3.06 5.15 -16.83
C TYR A 173 2.01 4.05 -17.07
N LYS A 174 1.97 3.49 -18.29
CA LYS A 174 1.11 2.35 -18.65
C LYS A 174 1.90 1.06 -18.63
N ARG A 175 1.24 -0.05 -18.29
CA ARG A 175 1.92 -1.34 -18.14
C ARG A 175 2.47 -1.79 -19.49
N VAL A 176 3.77 -2.06 -19.57
CA VAL A 176 4.37 -2.65 -20.76
C VAL A 176 3.87 -4.08 -20.87
N LYS A 177 3.05 -4.38 -21.88
CA LYS A 177 2.60 -5.76 -22.11
C LYS A 177 3.82 -6.62 -22.47
N LYS A 178 4.13 -7.59 -21.61
CA LYS A 178 5.00 -8.73 -21.96
C LYS A 178 4.20 -9.71 -22.82
#